data_AF-A0A957T1S1-F1
#
_entry.id   AF-A0A957T1S1-F1
#
_cell.length_a   1.000
_cell.length_b   1.000
_cell.length_c   1.000
_cell.angle_alpha   90.00
_cell.angle_beta   90.00
_cell.angle_gamma   90.00
#
_symmetry.space_group_name_H-M   'P 1'
#
loop_
_entity.id
_entity.type
_entity.pdbx_description
1 polymer ?
#
loop_
_entity_poly.entity_id
_entity_poly.type
_entity_poly.pdbx_seq_one_letter_code
_entity_poly.pdbx_strand_id
1 'polypeptide(L)'
;MPLKAPNLDDRTYADLRRMALEHIRKQLAVEWTDLTPGDPGVMLLEVFAYLTDQLIYRLNRVPQEKVYVALLRLLGVTLYPPAAAVVTLEFRNRTAQPITVRAGTQVTTTGRNDNDAPIFITLREIVVPPMQAPVADG
;
A
#
# COMPACT_ATOMS: atom_id res chain seq x y z
N MET A 1 5.99 -6.03 -2.92
CA MET A 1 5.73 -7.27 -2.16
C MET A 1 4.69 -6.95 -1.11
N PRO A 2 3.53 -7.63 -1.06
CA PRO A 2 2.60 -7.44 0.04
C PRO A 2 3.24 -7.91 1.34
N LEU A 3 3.18 -7.09 2.38
CA LEU A 3 3.65 -7.46 3.71
C LEU A 3 2.75 -8.58 4.25
N LYS A 4 3.35 -9.71 4.67
CA LYS A 4 2.60 -10.80 5.30
C LYS A 4 2.12 -10.32 6.67
N ALA A 5 0.81 -10.36 6.90
CA ALA A 5 0.22 -9.93 8.16
C ALA A 5 0.87 -10.69 9.35
N PRO A 6 1.32 -9.99 10.41
CA PRO A 6 1.87 -10.62 11.59
C PRO A 6 0.77 -11.35 12.34
N ASN A 7 1.13 -12.50 12.91
CA ASN A 7 0.28 -13.16 13.89
C ASN A 7 0.44 -12.41 15.22
N LEU A 8 -0.54 -11.58 15.58
CA LEU A 8 -0.52 -10.78 16.81
C LEU A 8 -0.85 -11.63 18.04
N ASP A 9 -1.63 -12.68 17.85
CA ASP A 9 -2.03 -13.61 18.90
C ASP A 9 -2.21 -15.01 18.30
N ASP A 10 -1.43 -15.97 18.76
CA ASP A 10 -1.36 -17.33 18.25
C ASP A 10 -2.19 -18.34 19.04
N ARG A 11 -2.95 -17.89 20.05
CA ARG A 11 -3.77 -18.76 20.88
C ARG A 11 -4.92 -19.35 20.08
N THR A 12 -5.07 -20.67 20.21
CA THR A 12 -6.21 -21.41 19.63
C THR A 12 -7.35 -21.52 20.63
N TYR A 13 -8.55 -21.87 20.15
CA TYR A 13 -9.67 -22.33 20.99
C TYR A 13 -9.23 -23.30 22.11
N ALA A 14 -8.41 -24.31 21.79
CA ALA A 14 -7.97 -25.31 22.75
C ALA A 14 -7.07 -24.70 23.85
N ASP A 15 -6.20 -23.77 23.46
CA ASP A 15 -5.36 -23.03 24.40
C ASP A 15 -6.20 -22.16 25.32
N LEU A 16 -7.15 -21.40 24.76
CA LEU A 16 -8.05 -20.54 25.51
C LEU A 16 -8.88 -21.32 26.53
N ARG A 17 -9.47 -22.45 26.12
CA ARG A 17 -10.23 -23.35 26.99
C ARG A 17 -9.35 -23.90 28.12
N ARG A 18 -8.15 -24.41 27.78
CA ARG A 18 -7.20 -24.97 28.76
C ARG A 18 -6.79 -23.90 29.78
N MET A 19 -6.39 -22.72 29.30
CA MET A 19 -5.97 -21.60 30.15
C MET A 19 -7.10 -21.16 31.09
N ALA A 20 -8.33 -21.06 30.60
CA ALA A 20 -9.48 -20.67 31.41
C ALA A 20 -9.79 -21.71 32.50
N LEU A 21 -9.79 -23.01 32.17
CA LEU A 21 -9.97 -24.08 33.15
C LEU A 21 -8.84 -24.11 34.19
N GLU A 22 -7.59 -23.91 33.78
CA GLU A 22 -6.47 -23.79 34.71
C GLU A 22 -6.59 -22.58 35.62
N HIS A 23 -7.02 -21.43 35.08
CA HIS A 23 -7.24 -20.23 35.86
C HIS A 23 -8.35 -20.43 36.90
N ILE A 24 -9.45 -21.09 36.53
CA ILE A 24 -10.53 -21.44 37.47
C ILE A 24 -10.01 -22.31 38.61
N ARG A 25 -9.27 -23.39 38.29
CA ARG A 25 -8.71 -24.31 39.29
C ARG A 25 -7.71 -23.65 40.24
N LYS A 26 -6.87 -22.75 39.71
CA LYS A 26 -5.74 -22.17 40.45
C LYS A 26 -6.09 -20.88 41.19
N GLN A 27 -6.95 -20.04 40.63
CA GLN A 27 -7.14 -18.66 41.10
C GLN A 27 -8.55 -18.34 41.54
N LEU A 28 -9.59 -18.93 40.93
CA LEU A 28 -10.95 -18.62 41.35
C LEU A 28 -11.42 -19.42 42.56
N ALA A 29 -10.79 -20.54 42.92
CA ALA A 29 -11.06 -21.33 44.14
C ALA A 29 -12.53 -21.23 44.61
N VAL A 30 -13.44 -21.66 43.76
CA VAL A 30 -14.88 -21.60 44.00
C VAL A 30 -15.41 -23.03 44.03
N GLU A 31 -16.50 -23.22 44.78
CA GLU A 31 -17.34 -24.42 44.96
C GLU A 31 -17.67 -25.22 43.68
N TRP A 32 -17.33 -24.67 42.52
CA TRP A 32 -17.44 -25.27 41.21
C TRP A 32 -16.37 -26.35 40.99
N THR A 33 -16.74 -27.57 41.36
CA THR A 33 -15.88 -28.76 41.32
C THR A 33 -16.08 -29.61 40.07
N ASP A 34 -17.27 -29.56 39.46
CA ASP A 34 -17.57 -30.25 38.22
C ASP A 34 -17.07 -29.44 37.01
N LEU A 35 -15.96 -29.90 36.43
CA LEU A 35 -15.38 -29.33 35.21
C LEU A 35 -15.48 -30.31 34.03
N THR A 36 -16.46 -31.20 34.05
CA THR A 36 -16.74 -32.11 32.94
C THR A 36 -17.38 -31.35 31.78
N PRO A 37 -17.33 -31.87 30.54
CA PRO A 37 -18.03 -31.27 29.41
C PRO A 37 -19.55 -31.15 29.62
N GLY A 38 -20.15 -31.96 30.51
CA GLY A 38 -21.59 -31.89 30.78
C GLY A 38 -22.00 -30.70 31.66
N ASP A 39 -21.04 -30.05 32.32
CA ASP A 39 -21.31 -28.92 33.21
C ASP A 39 -21.74 -27.67 32.41
N PRO A 40 -22.87 -27.01 32.74
CA PRO A 40 -23.34 -25.82 32.05
C PRO A 40 -22.35 -24.64 32.08
N GLY A 41 -21.54 -24.51 33.13
CA GLY A 41 -20.51 -23.48 33.22
C GLY A 41 -19.34 -23.77 32.27
N VAL A 42 -18.96 -25.03 32.10
CA VAL A 42 -17.94 -25.45 31.12
C VAL A 42 -18.45 -25.20 29.71
N MET A 43 -19.72 -25.50 29.44
CA MET A 43 -20.35 -25.17 28.14
C MET A 43 -20.30 -23.66 27.85
N LEU A 44 -20.59 -22.81 28.83
CA LEU A 44 -20.49 -21.36 28.67
C LEU A 44 -19.05 -20.92 28.40
N LEU A 45 -18.08 -21.49 29.12
CA LEU A 45 -16.65 -21.24 28.92
C LEU A 45 -16.20 -21.63 27.50
N GLU A 46 -16.68 -22.76 26.98
CA GLU A 46 -16.42 -23.19 25.60
C GLU A 46 -17.01 -22.20 24.58
N VAL A 47 -18.22 -21.70 24.80
CA VAL A 47 -18.80 -20.65 23.94
C VAL A 47 -17.94 -19.39 23.95
N PHE A 48 -17.49 -18.92 25.12
CA PHE A 48 -16.62 -17.74 25.21
C PHE A 48 -15.24 -17.97 24.59
N ALA A 49 -14.67 -19.18 24.74
CA ALA A 49 -13.42 -19.54 24.08
C ALA A 49 -13.57 -19.48 22.55
N TYR A 50 -14.69 -19.98 22.01
CA TYR A 50 -15.00 -19.89 20.58
C TYR A 50 -15.17 -18.44 20.12
N LEU A 51 -15.93 -17.62 20.84
CA LEU A 51 -16.09 -16.19 20.51
C LEU A 51 -14.75 -15.45 20.52
N THR A 52 -13.88 -15.77 21.48
CA THR A 52 -12.56 -15.16 21.59
C THR A 52 -11.62 -15.61 20.46
N ASP A 53 -11.65 -16.89 20.08
CA ASP A 53 -10.91 -17.41 18.92
C ASP A 53 -11.33 -16.68 17.62
N GLN A 54 -12.63 -16.40 17.45
CA GLN A 54 -13.11 -15.57 16.33
C GLN A 54 -12.64 -14.12 16.40
N LEU A 55 -12.50 -13.54 17.59
CA LEU A 55 -11.94 -12.20 17.77
C LEU A 55 -10.43 -12.17 17.44
N ILE A 56 -9.67 -13.17 17.88
CA ILE A 56 -8.25 -13.34 17.58
C ILE A 56 -8.05 -13.45 16.07
N TYR A 57 -8.85 -14.27 15.39
CA TYR A 57 -8.83 -14.38 13.94
C TYR A 57 -9.05 -13.03 13.24
N ARG A 58 -9.98 -12.20 13.73
CA ARG A 58 -10.21 -10.85 13.19
C ARG A 58 -9.07 -9.90 13.48
N LEU A 59 -8.48 -9.98 14.67
CA LEU A 59 -7.33 -9.18 15.08
C LEU A 59 -6.12 -9.47 14.18
N ASN A 60 -5.84 -10.74 13.92
CA ASN A 60 -4.76 -11.19 13.02
C ASN A 60 -5.00 -10.84 11.54
N ARG A 61 -6.17 -10.30 11.20
CA ARG A 61 -6.54 -9.86 9.85
C ARG A 61 -6.64 -8.35 9.72
N VAL A 62 -6.30 -7.59 10.77
CA VAL A 62 -6.20 -6.13 10.66
C VAL A 62 -5.17 -5.80 9.57
N PRO A 63 -5.51 -4.96 8.58
CA PRO A 63 -4.61 -4.70 7.46
C PRO A 63 -3.33 -4.03 7.97
N GLN A 64 -2.21 -4.74 7.90
CA GLN A 64 -0.92 -4.21 8.33
C GLN A 64 -0.57 -2.93 7.58
N GLU A 65 -0.97 -2.82 6.31
CA GLU A 65 -0.80 -1.59 5.52
C GLU A 65 -1.47 -0.38 6.17
N LYS A 66 -2.69 -0.54 6.71
CA LYS A 66 -3.40 0.57 7.38
C LYS A 66 -2.73 0.93 8.70
N VAL A 67 -2.31 -0.07 9.48
CA VAL A 67 -1.60 0.15 10.75
C VAL A 67 -0.23 0.78 10.52
N TYR A 68 0.49 0.31 9.50
CA TYR A 68 1.79 0.82 9.09
C TYR A 68 1.71 2.27 8.62
N VAL A 69 0.76 2.59 7.72
CA VAL A 69 0.51 3.97 7.28
C VAL A 69 0.09 4.86 8.45
N ALA A 70 -0.75 4.36 9.37
CA ALA A 70 -1.13 5.12 10.56
C ALA A 70 0.08 5.40 11.47
N LEU A 71 0.97 4.43 11.68
CA LEU A 71 2.20 4.59 12.45
C LEU A 71 3.16 5.57 11.78
N LEU A 72 3.35 5.46 10.46
CA LEU A 72 4.15 6.41 9.69
C LEU A 72 3.62 7.83 9.82
N ARG A 73 2.29 8.02 9.76
CA ARG A 73 1.66 9.32 9.99
C ARG A 73 1.89 9.85 11.41
N LEU A 74 1.88 8.99 12.44
CA LEU A 74 2.23 9.39 13.82
C LEU A 74 3.67 9.88 13.95
N LEU A 75 4.60 9.30 13.18
CA LEU A 75 5.99 9.76 13.10
C LEU A 75 6.17 11.03 12.25
N GLY A 76 5.08 11.61 11.75
CA GLY A 76 5.11 12.79 10.87
C GLY A 76 5.49 12.49 9.42
N VAL A 77 5.57 11.21 9.03
CA VAL A 77 5.87 10.82 7.65
C VAL A 77 4.62 10.98 6.79
N THR A 78 4.74 11.81 5.75
CA THR A 78 3.70 12.02 4.74
C THR A 78 4.09 11.37 3.42
N LEU A 79 3.10 10.86 2.67
CA LEU A 79 3.32 10.43 1.30
C LEU A 79 3.80 11.62 0.46
N TYR A 80 4.82 11.42 -0.37
CA TYR A 80 5.20 12.40 -1.36
C TYR A 80 4.04 12.62 -2.34
N PRO A 81 3.73 13.88 -2.70
CA PRO A 81 2.75 14.14 -3.74
C PRO A 81 3.22 13.56 -5.07
N PRO A 82 2.31 13.19 -5.99
CA PRO A 82 2.70 12.84 -7.35
C PRO A 82 3.46 14.02 -7.98
N ALA A 83 4.60 13.73 -8.61
CA ALA A 83 5.40 14.71 -9.32
C ALA A 83 5.22 14.53 -10.84
N ALA A 84 5.15 15.66 -11.56
CA ALA A 84 5.09 15.64 -13.02
C ALA A 84 6.38 15.03 -13.60
N ALA A 85 6.26 14.21 -14.64
CA ALA A 85 7.40 13.68 -15.36
C ALA A 85 8.12 14.80 -16.12
N VAL A 86 9.45 14.83 -16.06
CA VAL A 86 10.29 15.79 -16.78
C VAL A 86 11.17 15.02 -17.75
N VAL A 87 11.16 15.45 -19.03
CA VAL A 87 11.92 14.83 -20.11
C VAL A 87 12.66 15.89 -20.92
N THR A 88 13.77 15.50 -21.53
CA THR A 88 14.49 16.34 -22.49
C THR A 88 13.99 16.02 -23.89
N LEU A 89 13.54 17.05 -24.62
CA LEU A 89 13.08 16.95 -26.01
C LEU A 89 14.12 17.58 -26.94
N GLU A 90 14.36 16.93 -28.08
CA GLU A 90 15.17 17.48 -29.18
C GLU A 90 14.25 17.87 -30.34
N PHE A 91 14.35 19.12 -30.79
CA PHE A 91 13.62 19.61 -31.97
C PHE A 91 14.60 19.77 -33.13
N ARG A 92 14.23 19.24 -34.30
CA ARG A 92 14.99 19.41 -35.55
C ARG A 92 14.16 20.24 -36.52
N ASN A 93 14.73 21.36 -36.97
CA ASN A 93 14.07 22.26 -37.92
C ASN A 93 14.56 21.99 -39.35
N ARG A 94 13.66 21.49 -40.21
CA ARG A 94 13.94 21.23 -41.64
C ARG A 94 13.60 22.40 -42.57
N THR A 95 13.16 23.53 -42.02
CA THR A 95 12.83 24.73 -42.80
C THR A 95 14.03 25.67 -42.93
N ALA A 96 13.97 26.59 -43.89
CA ALA A 96 15.04 27.55 -44.14
C ALA A 96 15.10 28.71 -43.13
N GLN A 97 14.07 28.90 -42.30
CA GLN A 97 13.99 29.98 -41.31
C GLN A 97 13.99 29.43 -39.88
N PRO A 98 14.49 30.17 -38.87
CA PRO A 98 14.39 29.76 -37.48
C PRO A 98 12.93 29.59 -37.05
N ILE A 99 12.63 28.50 -36.33
CA ILE A 99 11.30 28.24 -35.75
C ILE A 99 11.37 28.50 -34.25
N THR A 100 10.42 29.28 -33.74
CA THR A 100 10.30 29.50 -32.29
C THR A 100 9.29 28.50 -31.72
N VAL A 101 9.75 27.67 -30.78
CA VAL A 101 8.90 26.79 -29.97
C VAL A 101 8.69 27.50 -28.64
N ARG A 102 7.47 27.99 -28.40
CA ARG A 102 7.13 28.73 -27.18
C ARG A 102 7.10 27.82 -25.96
N ALA A 103 7.17 28.41 -24.76
CA ALA A 103 6.78 27.69 -23.55
C ALA A 103 5.28 27.31 -23.62
N GLY A 104 4.93 26.13 -23.11
CA GLY A 104 3.57 25.59 -23.16
C GLY A 104 3.20 24.85 -24.45
N THR A 105 4.13 24.70 -25.40
CA THR A 105 3.90 23.85 -26.58
C THR A 105 3.71 22.40 -26.13
N GLN A 106 2.57 21.82 -26.54
CA GLN A 106 2.22 20.45 -26.22
C GLN A 106 2.95 19.47 -27.13
N VAL A 107 3.53 18.42 -26.53
CA VAL A 107 4.22 17.34 -27.22
C VAL A 107 3.71 16.03 -26.65
N THR A 108 3.30 15.12 -27.52
CA THR A 108 2.85 13.77 -27.15
C THR A 108 3.65 12.73 -27.92
N THR A 109 3.69 11.51 -27.41
CA THR A 109 4.22 10.36 -28.15
C THR A 109 3.09 9.72 -28.96
N THR A 110 3.42 9.15 -30.12
CA THR A 110 2.50 8.27 -30.82
C THR A 110 2.50 6.92 -30.09
N GLY A 111 1.56 6.75 -29.16
CA GLY A 111 1.40 5.52 -28.38
C GLY A 111 0.76 4.39 -29.20
N ARG A 112 0.86 3.15 -28.71
CA ARG A 112 0.19 1.97 -29.32
C ARG A 112 -1.34 2.00 -29.19
N ASN A 113 -1.85 2.79 -28.23
CA ASN A 113 -3.27 3.12 -28.02
C ASN A 113 -3.36 4.62 -27.77
N ASP A 114 -3.85 5.40 -28.76
CA ASP A 114 -3.87 6.88 -28.73
C ASP A 114 -4.62 7.50 -27.54
N ASN A 115 -5.48 6.74 -26.87
CA ASN A 115 -6.34 7.24 -25.79
C ASN A 115 -5.64 7.45 -24.44
N ASP A 116 -4.37 7.05 -24.28
CA ASP A 116 -3.66 7.12 -22.98
C ASP A 116 -2.22 7.65 -23.12
N ALA A 117 -1.93 8.37 -24.21
CA ALA A 117 -0.60 8.96 -24.42
C ALA A 117 -0.40 10.18 -23.51
N PRO A 118 0.70 10.26 -22.74
CA PRO A 118 0.97 11.40 -21.87
C PRO A 118 1.29 12.65 -22.70
N ILE A 119 0.61 13.75 -22.36
CA ILE A 119 0.89 15.07 -22.95
C ILE A 119 1.94 15.79 -22.10
N PHE A 120 3.07 16.11 -22.71
CA PHE A 120 4.10 16.96 -22.15
C PHE A 120 3.91 18.41 -22.62
N ILE A 121 4.42 19.36 -21.85
CA ILE A 121 4.52 20.77 -22.25
C ILE A 121 5.97 21.24 -22.20
N THR A 122 6.37 22.09 -23.13
CA THR A 122 7.67 22.76 -23.07
C THR A 122 7.71 23.74 -21.90
N LEU A 123 8.73 23.67 -21.05
CA LEU A 123 8.85 24.53 -19.87
C LEU A 123 9.40 25.94 -20.19
N ARG A 124 10.06 26.09 -21.34
CA ARG A 124 10.69 27.33 -21.77
C ARG A 124 10.60 27.47 -23.28
N GLU A 125 10.71 28.71 -23.74
CA GLU A 125 10.84 29.02 -25.15
C GLU A 125 12.24 28.61 -25.66
N ILE A 126 12.29 28.12 -26.90
CA ILE A 126 13.53 27.81 -27.62
C ILE A 126 13.38 28.22 -29.10
N VAL A 127 14.41 28.86 -29.63
CA VAL A 127 14.53 29.12 -31.08
C VAL A 127 15.36 28.01 -31.69
N VAL A 128 14.74 27.25 -32.60
CA VAL A 128 15.37 26.12 -33.30
C VAL A 128 15.89 26.63 -34.66
N PRO A 129 17.21 26.78 -34.84
CA PRO A 129 17.78 27.24 -36.10
C PRO A 129 17.58 26.19 -37.20
N PRO A 130 17.59 26.60 -38.48
CA PRO A 130 17.60 25.66 -39.61
C PRO A 130 18.70 24.61 -39.45
N MET A 131 18.37 23.35 -39.73
CA MET A 131 19.36 22.28 -39.75
C MET A 131 20.38 22.61 -40.85
N GLN A 132 21.63 22.82 -40.46
CA GLN A 132 22.72 22.99 -41.42
C GLN A 132 22.86 21.70 -42.23
N ALA A 133 23.07 21.82 -43.54
CA ALA A 133 23.40 20.66 -44.36
C ALA A 133 24.63 19.96 -43.75
N PRO A 134 24.73 18.61 -43.81
CA PRO A 134 25.94 17.94 -43.38
C PRO A 134 27.11 18.56 -44.17
N VAL A 135 28.11 19.08 -43.47
CA VAL A 135 29.35 19.50 -44.10
C VAL A 135 29.93 18.23 -44.73
N ALA A 136 29.90 18.15 -46.05
CA ALA A 136 30.60 17.11 -46.79
C ALA A 136 32.08 17.44 -46.67
N ASP A 137 32.77 16.80 -45.73
CA ASP A 137 34.23 16.75 -45.74
C ASP A 137 34.66 16.07 -47.05
N GLY A 138 35.36 16.85 -47.88
CA GLY A 138 35.95 16.42 -49.15
C GLY A 138 37.36 15.86 -49.00
#